data_AF-A0A1X0NVP5-F1
#
_entry.id   AF-A0A1X0NVP5-F1
#
_cell.length_a   1.000
_cell.length_b   1.000
_cell.length_c   1.000
_cell.angle_alpha   90.00
_cell.angle_beta   90.00
_cell.angle_gamma   90.00
#
_symmetry.space_group_name_H-M   'P 1'
#
loop_
_entity.id
_entity.type
_entity.pdbx_description
1 polymer ?
#
loop_
_entity_poly.entity_id
_entity_poly.type
_entity_poly.pdbx_seq_one_letter_code
_entity_poly.pdbx_strand_id
1 'polypeptide(L)'
;MSTESELQAKYNAAVERYQAAVQAEATAKKEKVEKWTVERKTQDGTKQYYLAWAEINKAEIAFTEKVEQRYTAAYTIHSLYADCMKYRYGDDSKEAQIAQHRAELARTREFVYSDSSPYWIKWYKLDCKAWWVYYEFRAEGYDKVAAELKRAREAFWDHIKGQSNGKAYRNARDAAVVALKKWERWNDCVAWDKAKQMYDSALAKWNEFIPKGDQYAKQLEETITSRIKSLAPISELLCGHIGKSIC
;
A
#
# COMPACT_ATOMS: atom_id res chain seq x y z
N MET A 1 -12.17 32.03 -8.32
CA MET A 1 -12.98 30.85 -8.70
C MET A 1 -12.48 30.37 -10.05
N SER A 2 -12.21 29.08 -10.23
CA SER A 2 -11.82 28.57 -11.55
C SER A 2 -13.02 28.56 -12.50
N THR A 3 -12.77 28.83 -13.78
CA THR A 3 -13.78 28.69 -14.85
C THR A 3 -14.04 27.22 -15.16
N GLU A 4 -15.17 26.91 -15.80
CA GLU A 4 -15.50 25.53 -16.23
C GLU A 4 -14.41 24.95 -17.15
N SER A 5 -13.87 25.77 -18.05
CA SER A 5 -12.80 25.37 -18.97
C SER A 5 -11.52 25.00 -18.22
N GLU A 6 -11.15 25.76 -17.19
CA GLU A 6 -9.99 25.44 -16.34
C GLU A 6 -10.18 24.13 -15.56
N LEU A 7 -11.38 23.89 -15.01
CA LEU A 7 -11.69 22.65 -14.29
C LEU A 7 -11.62 21.44 -15.23
N GLN A 8 -12.17 21.56 -16.45
CA GLN A 8 -12.11 20.52 -17.46
C GLN A 8 -10.67 20.23 -17.90
N ALA A 9 -9.84 21.27 -18.10
CA ALA A 9 -8.43 21.10 -18.44
C ALA A 9 -7.65 20.39 -17.31
N LYS A 10 -7.88 20.76 -16.04
CA LYS A 10 -7.28 20.10 -14.87
C LYS A 10 -7.72 18.63 -14.79
N TYR A 11 -9.00 18.35 -15.02
CA TYR A 11 -9.52 16.98 -15.04
C TYR A 11 -8.85 16.13 -16.12
N ASN A 12 -8.76 16.63 -17.35
CA ASN A 12 -8.11 15.92 -18.46
C ASN A 12 -6.64 15.60 -18.13
N ALA A 13 -5.89 16.56 -17.60
CA ALA A 13 -4.51 16.34 -17.16
C ALA A 13 -4.40 15.30 -16.03
N ALA A 14 -5.37 15.27 -15.11
CA ALA A 14 -5.43 14.25 -14.06
C ALA A 14 -5.70 12.84 -14.61
N VAL A 15 -6.55 12.73 -15.64
CA VAL A 15 -6.83 11.46 -16.35
C VAL A 15 -5.56 10.92 -17.00
N GLU A 16 -4.78 11.76 -17.69
CA GLU A 16 -3.50 11.36 -18.30
C GLU A 16 -2.50 10.85 -17.26
N ARG A 17 -2.37 11.56 -16.13
CA ARG A 17 -1.49 11.13 -15.01
C ARG A 17 -1.92 9.80 -14.42
N TYR A 18 -3.22 9.57 -14.27
CA TYR A 18 -3.73 8.28 -13.79
C TYR A 18 -3.44 7.16 -14.79
N GLN A 19 -3.63 7.38 -16.09
CA GLN A 19 -3.28 6.40 -17.11
C GLN A 19 -1.79 6.06 -17.07
N ALA A 20 -0.91 7.06 -16.93
CA ALA A 20 0.51 6.84 -16.74
C ALA A 20 0.82 6.02 -15.47
N ALA A 21 0.14 6.30 -14.35
CA ALA A 21 0.27 5.52 -13.11
C ALA A 21 -0.22 4.08 -13.26
N VAL A 22 -1.31 3.83 -14.00
CA VAL A 22 -1.80 2.48 -14.33
C VAL A 22 -0.75 1.70 -15.12
N GLN A 23 -0.12 2.32 -16.12
CA GLN A 23 0.94 1.67 -16.90
C GLN A 23 2.18 1.40 -16.04
N ALA A 24 2.59 2.35 -15.20
CA ALA A 24 3.71 2.16 -14.27
C ALA A 24 3.46 1.02 -13.28
N GLU A 25 2.25 0.90 -12.73
CA GLU A 25 1.85 -0.23 -11.89
C GLU A 25 1.93 -1.56 -12.65
N ALA A 26 1.41 -1.62 -13.89
CA ALA A 26 1.44 -2.84 -14.70
C ALA A 26 2.89 -3.29 -15.00
N THR A 27 3.78 -2.36 -15.32
CA THR A 27 5.21 -2.64 -15.51
C THR A 27 5.85 -3.17 -14.23
N ALA A 28 5.62 -2.52 -13.08
CA ALA A 28 6.16 -2.97 -11.80
C ALA A 28 5.61 -4.36 -11.40
N LYS A 29 4.33 -4.63 -11.70
CA LYS A 29 3.72 -5.95 -11.50
C LYS A 29 4.40 -7.02 -12.33
N LYS A 30 4.69 -6.72 -13.60
CA LYS A 30 5.39 -7.65 -14.50
C LYS A 30 6.79 -7.96 -13.97
N GLU A 31 7.56 -6.95 -13.58
CA GLU A 31 8.89 -7.14 -12.99
C GLU A 31 8.84 -8.01 -11.73
N LYS A 32 7.90 -7.72 -10.80
CA LYS A 32 7.65 -8.56 -9.63
C LYS A 32 7.39 -10.02 -10.02
N VAL A 33 6.49 -10.27 -10.97
CA VAL A 33 6.13 -11.63 -11.41
C VAL A 33 7.32 -12.36 -12.07
N GLU A 34 8.15 -11.65 -12.83
CA GLU A 34 9.38 -12.19 -13.40
C GLU A 34 10.36 -12.63 -12.30
N LYS A 35 10.58 -11.80 -11.28
CA LYS A 35 11.42 -12.16 -10.13
C LYS A 35 10.88 -13.38 -9.37
N TRP A 36 9.57 -13.43 -9.13
CA TRP A 36 8.90 -14.62 -8.55
C TRP A 36 9.10 -15.89 -9.38
N THR A 37 9.08 -15.77 -10.71
CA THR A 37 9.26 -16.92 -11.61
C THR A 37 10.69 -17.44 -11.59
N VAL A 38 11.68 -16.56 -11.43
CA VAL A 38 13.10 -16.94 -11.28
C VAL A 38 13.32 -17.65 -9.94
N GLU A 39 12.78 -17.12 -8.84
CA GLU A 39 12.92 -17.71 -7.51
C GLU A 39 12.41 -19.15 -7.43
N ARG A 40 11.28 -19.48 -8.05
CA ARG A 40 10.69 -20.83 -8.05
C ARG A 40 11.62 -21.94 -8.57
N LYS A 41 12.71 -21.56 -9.25
CA LYS A 41 13.73 -22.48 -9.77
C LYS A 41 14.94 -22.64 -8.85
N THR A 42 15.05 -21.85 -7.80
CA THR A 42 16.15 -21.90 -6.83
C THR A 42 15.88 -22.96 -5.77
N GLN A 43 16.94 -23.60 -5.28
CA GLN A 43 16.83 -24.60 -4.21
C GLN A 43 16.65 -23.89 -2.86
N ASP A 44 15.59 -24.25 -2.13
CA ASP A 44 15.31 -23.72 -0.79
C ASP A 44 16.50 -23.89 0.16
N GLY A 45 16.69 -22.90 1.04
CA GLY A 45 17.75 -22.87 2.04
C GLY A 45 19.13 -22.44 1.52
N THR A 46 19.30 -22.25 0.21
CA THR A 46 20.58 -21.78 -0.34
C THR A 46 20.77 -20.27 -0.19
N LYS A 47 22.02 -19.80 -0.24
CA LYS A 47 22.32 -18.35 -0.28
C LYS A 47 21.61 -17.68 -1.47
N GLN A 48 21.60 -18.33 -2.64
CA GLN A 48 20.92 -17.82 -3.83
C GLN A 48 19.41 -17.69 -3.63
N TYR A 49 18.77 -18.67 -2.97
CA TYR A 49 17.35 -18.61 -2.62
C TYR A 49 17.03 -17.39 -1.75
N TYR A 50 17.82 -17.16 -0.70
CA TYR A 50 17.61 -16.00 0.16
C TYR A 50 17.82 -14.67 -0.58
N LEU A 51 18.85 -14.55 -1.41
CA LEU A 51 19.05 -13.35 -2.23
C LEU A 51 17.89 -13.13 -3.22
N ALA A 52 17.34 -14.19 -3.81
CA ALA A 52 16.19 -14.08 -4.70
C ALA A 52 14.93 -13.57 -3.96
N TRP A 53 14.67 -14.06 -2.75
CA TRP A 53 13.56 -13.59 -1.92
C TRP A 53 13.73 -12.15 -1.42
N ALA A 54 14.97 -11.74 -1.11
CA ALA A 54 15.28 -10.34 -0.81
C ALA A 54 14.90 -9.43 -1.99
N GLU A 55 15.29 -9.81 -3.22
CA GLU A 55 14.98 -9.07 -4.44
C GLU A 55 13.48 -9.03 -4.78
N ILE A 56 12.74 -10.11 -4.47
CA ILE A 56 11.28 -10.14 -4.59
C ILE A 56 10.64 -9.11 -3.66
N ASN A 57 11.07 -9.05 -2.39
CA ASN A 57 10.48 -8.11 -1.44
C ASN A 57 10.80 -6.65 -1.77
N LYS A 58 11.98 -6.36 -2.34
CA LYS A 58 12.28 -5.04 -2.92
C LYS A 58 11.30 -4.69 -4.06
N ALA A 59 11.07 -5.63 -4.98
CA ALA A 59 10.13 -5.44 -6.08
C ALA A 59 8.67 -5.30 -5.60
N GLU A 60 8.29 -5.98 -4.51
CA GLU A 60 6.99 -5.81 -3.86
C GLU A 60 6.79 -4.39 -3.33
N ILE A 61 7.80 -3.82 -2.67
CA ILE A 61 7.78 -2.43 -2.20
C ILE A 61 7.61 -1.48 -3.40
N ALA A 62 8.42 -1.64 -4.44
CA ALA A 62 8.34 -0.81 -5.64
C ALA A 62 6.97 -0.90 -6.33
N PHE A 63 6.40 -2.11 -6.46
CA PHE A 63 5.05 -2.31 -6.97
C PHE A 63 4.01 -1.61 -6.09
N THR A 64 4.11 -1.76 -4.77
CA THR A 64 3.20 -1.14 -3.81
C THR A 64 3.23 0.39 -3.89
N GLU A 65 4.41 1.00 -4.11
CA GLU A 65 4.54 2.44 -4.34
C GLU A 65 3.83 2.88 -5.63
N LYS A 66 3.84 2.07 -6.69
CA LYS A 66 3.07 2.37 -7.91
C LYS A 66 1.56 2.27 -7.69
N VAL A 67 1.12 1.30 -6.88
CA VAL A 67 -0.29 1.20 -6.46
C VAL A 67 -0.72 2.45 -5.69
N GLU A 68 0.11 2.91 -4.75
CA GLU A 68 -0.11 4.15 -3.99
C GLU A 68 -0.22 5.38 -4.90
N GLN A 69 0.70 5.52 -5.87
CA GLN A 69 0.66 6.58 -6.88
C GLN A 69 -0.64 6.55 -7.70
N ARG A 70 -1.08 5.37 -8.14
CA ARG A 70 -2.35 5.23 -8.86
C ARG A 70 -3.54 5.62 -8.00
N TYR A 71 -3.56 5.25 -6.72
CA TYR A 71 -4.65 5.62 -5.80
C TYR A 71 -4.72 7.12 -5.58
N THR A 72 -3.58 7.79 -5.39
CA THR A 72 -3.50 9.25 -5.30
C THR A 72 -4.00 9.93 -6.58
N ALA A 73 -3.60 9.42 -7.76
CA ALA A 73 -4.09 9.92 -9.03
C ALA A 73 -5.60 9.72 -9.21
N ALA A 74 -6.13 8.56 -8.82
CA ALA A 74 -7.58 8.28 -8.86
C ALA A 74 -8.37 9.22 -7.95
N TYR A 75 -7.88 9.47 -6.73
CA TYR A 75 -8.49 10.44 -5.83
C TYR A 75 -8.54 11.84 -6.45
N THR A 76 -7.44 12.27 -7.08
CA THR A 76 -7.36 13.58 -7.74
C THR A 76 -8.40 13.73 -8.84
N ILE A 77 -8.58 12.69 -9.68
CA ILE A 77 -9.62 12.66 -10.71
C ILE A 77 -11.01 12.81 -10.09
N HIS A 78 -11.33 12.02 -9.07
CA HIS A 78 -12.65 12.04 -8.46
C HIS A 78 -12.93 13.36 -7.73
N SER A 79 -11.92 13.97 -7.11
CA SER A 79 -12.04 15.29 -6.49
C SER A 79 -12.34 16.37 -7.54
N LEU A 80 -11.57 16.42 -8.63
CA LEU A 80 -11.80 17.38 -9.72
C LEU A 80 -13.16 17.18 -10.38
N TYR A 81 -13.56 15.91 -10.55
CA TYR A 81 -14.89 15.58 -11.08
C TYR A 81 -16.01 16.08 -10.16
N ALA A 82 -15.85 15.95 -8.84
CA ALA A 82 -16.79 16.50 -7.88
C ALA A 82 -16.90 18.03 -8.00
N ASP A 83 -15.78 18.74 -8.12
CA ASP A 83 -15.77 20.19 -8.34
C ASP A 83 -16.47 20.58 -9.65
N CYS A 84 -16.27 19.82 -10.73
CA CYS A 84 -16.98 20.02 -11.99
C CYS A 84 -18.51 19.84 -11.84
N MET A 85 -18.95 18.79 -11.14
CA MET A 85 -20.39 18.53 -10.95
C MET A 85 -21.03 19.63 -10.10
N LYS A 86 -20.35 20.07 -9.04
CA LYS A 86 -20.78 21.20 -8.20
C LYS A 86 -20.94 22.49 -8.99
N TYR A 87 -19.95 22.81 -9.82
CA TYR A 87 -20.02 24.01 -10.67
C TYR A 87 -21.20 23.96 -11.65
N ARG A 88 -21.46 22.80 -12.27
CA ARG A 88 -22.49 22.65 -13.32
C ARG A 88 -23.91 22.57 -12.78
N TYR A 89 -24.09 21.82 -11.69
CA TYR A 89 -25.42 21.42 -11.22
C TYR A 89 -25.77 22.02 -9.85
N GLY A 90 -24.82 22.70 -9.20
CA GLY A 90 -24.92 23.16 -7.82
C GLY A 90 -24.52 22.10 -6.81
N ASP A 91 -24.15 22.55 -5.61
CA ASP A 91 -23.64 21.70 -4.53
C ASP A 91 -24.66 20.66 -4.04
N ASP A 92 -25.95 21.04 -4.04
CA ASP A 92 -27.04 20.18 -3.57
C ASP A 92 -27.57 19.22 -4.63
N SER A 93 -27.01 19.25 -5.86
CA SER A 93 -27.41 18.30 -6.90
C SER A 93 -27.01 16.88 -6.54
N LYS A 94 -27.83 15.92 -6.99
CA LYS A 94 -27.54 14.50 -6.86
C LYS A 94 -26.18 14.15 -7.50
N GLU A 95 -25.88 14.73 -8.65
CA GLU A 95 -24.64 14.53 -9.40
C GLU A 95 -23.42 14.96 -8.59
N ALA A 96 -23.49 16.14 -7.95
CA ALA A 96 -22.44 16.64 -7.08
C ALA A 96 -22.24 15.74 -5.85
N GLN A 97 -23.34 15.31 -5.21
CA GLN A 97 -23.28 14.43 -4.04
C GLN A 97 -22.64 13.07 -4.37
N ILE A 98 -23.07 12.42 -5.47
CA ILE A 98 -22.49 11.15 -5.92
C ILE A 98 -20.99 11.31 -6.23
N ALA A 99 -20.61 12.37 -6.93
CA ALA A 99 -19.21 12.64 -7.26
C ALA A 99 -18.36 12.88 -6.00
N GLN A 100 -18.89 13.60 -5.01
CA GLN A 100 -18.21 13.82 -3.74
C GLN A 100 -18.01 12.53 -2.95
N HIS A 101 -19.02 11.66 -2.88
CA HIS A 101 -18.88 10.36 -2.24
C HIS A 101 -17.89 9.43 -2.97
N ARG A 102 -17.79 9.52 -4.30
CA ARG A 102 -16.72 8.83 -5.05
C ARG A 102 -15.33 9.32 -4.66
N ALA A 103 -15.16 10.64 -4.53
CA ALA A 103 -13.90 11.22 -4.10
C ALA A 103 -13.53 10.76 -2.68
N GLU A 104 -14.49 10.74 -1.76
CA GLU A 104 -14.32 10.22 -0.40
C GLU A 104 -13.86 8.75 -0.38
N LEU A 105 -14.54 7.87 -1.11
CA LEU A 105 -14.19 6.44 -1.20
C LEU A 105 -12.85 6.20 -1.92
N ALA A 106 -12.46 7.08 -2.84
CA ALA A 106 -11.18 7.02 -3.52
C ALA A 106 -10.03 7.44 -2.61
N ARG A 107 -10.23 8.50 -1.81
CA ARG A 107 -9.24 9.00 -0.84
C ARG A 107 -8.79 7.91 0.11
N THR A 108 -9.72 7.10 0.58
CA THR A 108 -9.44 6.10 1.62
C THR A 108 -8.96 4.76 1.09
N ARG A 109 -8.66 4.68 -0.21
CA ARG A 109 -8.20 3.44 -0.87
C ARG A 109 -6.80 3.01 -0.44
N GLU A 110 -5.97 3.95 0.02
CA GLU A 110 -4.62 3.68 0.53
C GLU A 110 -4.62 2.79 1.79
N PHE A 111 -5.73 2.73 2.53
CA PHE A 111 -5.91 1.89 3.70
C PHE A 111 -6.27 0.44 3.37
N VAL A 112 -6.34 0.08 2.08
CA VAL A 112 -6.78 -1.23 1.60
C VAL A 112 -5.82 -1.76 0.54
N TYR A 113 -4.82 -2.55 0.96
CA TYR A 113 -4.02 -3.34 0.02
C TYR A 113 -4.71 -4.67 -0.35
N SER A 114 -4.64 -5.05 -1.63
CA SER A 114 -5.23 -6.28 -2.16
C SER A 114 -4.18 -7.37 -2.29
N ASP A 115 -4.39 -8.50 -1.61
CA ASP A 115 -3.93 -9.85 -2.01
C ASP A 115 -4.23 -10.90 -0.92
N SER A 116 -4.68 -10.49 0.27
CA SER A 116 -5.26 -11.39 1.29
C SER A 116 -5.55 -10.67 2.61
N SER A 117 -4.95 -9.50 2.82
CA SER A 117 -4.99 -8.83 4.10
C SER A 117 -5.17 -7.32 3.95
N PRO A 118 -6.07 -6.70 4.72
CA PRO A 118 -6.51 -5.32 4.57
C PRO A 118 -5.54 -4.37 5.27
N TYR A 119 -4.32 -4.27 4.77
CA TYR A 119 -3.31 -3.38 5.33
C TYR A 119 -3.40 -1.97 4.75
N TRP A 120 -3.00 -1.02 5.59
CA TRP A 120 -2.48 0.25 5.11
C TRP A 120 -1.22 0.00 4.28
N ILE A 121 -1.15 0.57 3.07
CA ILE A 121 0.00 0.50 2.17
C ILE A 121 1.34 0.76 2.90
N LYS A 122 1.37 1.75 3.79
CA LYS A 122 2.56 2.09 4.60
C LYS A 122 3.05 0.92 5.45
N TRP A 123 2.16 0.27 6.19
CA TRP A 123 2.50 -0.87 7.05
C TRP A 123 2.88 -2.11 6.25
N TYR A 124 2.27 -2.31 5.08
CA TYR A 124 2.65 -3.38 4.17
C TYR A 124 4.07 -3.21 3.61
N LYS A 125 4.45 -1.99 3.19
CA LYS A 125 5.83 -1.71 2.76
C LYS A 125 6.85 -2.02 3.87
N LEU A 126 6.53 -1.70 5.13
CA LEU A 126 7.38 -2.02 6.27
C LEU A 126 7.50 -3.54 6.49
N ASP A 127 6.41 -4.28 6.32
CA ASP A 127 6.41 -5.75 6.38
C ASP A 127 7.32 -6.37 5.31
N CYS A 128 7.19 -5.90 4.07
CA CYS A 128 8.08 -6.31 2.97
C CYS A 128 9.54 -5.95 3.26
N LYS A 129 9.80 -4.79 3.86
CA LYS A 129 11.16 -4.38 4.27
C LYS A 129 11.72 -5.32 5.34
N ALA A 130 10.92 -5.72 6.32
CA ALA A 130 11.33 -6.70 7.33
C ALA A 130 11.70 -8.04 6.70
N TRP A 131 10.89 -8.53 5.75
CA TRP A 131 11.20 -9.75 5.00
C TRP A 131 12.46 -9.62 4.16
N TRP A 132 12.60 -8.53 3.42
CA TRP A 132 13.80 -8.24 2.64
C TRP A 132 15.06 -8.35 3.52
N VAL A 133 15.11 -7.62 4.65
CA VAL A 133 16.26 -7.64 5.56
C VAL A 133 16.47 -9.02 6.20
N TYR A 134 15.39 -9.71 6.56
CA TYR A 134 15.46 -11.09 7.04
C TYR A 134 16.19 -12.01 6.05
N TYR A 135 15.84 -11.92 4.77
CA TYR A 135 16.44 -12.76 3.74
C TYR A 135 17.92 -12.39 3.49
N GLU A 136 18.28 -11.11 3.54
CA GLU A 136 19.70 -10.71 3.48
C GLU A 136 20.51 -11.30 4.66
N PHE A 137 19.96 -11.27 5.88
CA PHE A 137 20.63 -11.89 7.03
C PHE A 137 20.79 -13.41 6.88
N ARG A 138 19.79 -14.11 6.34
CA ARG A 138 19.88 -15.54 6.06
C ARG A 138 20.92 -15.84 4.98
N ALA A 139 21.00 -15.02 3.94
CA ALA A 139 22.00 -15.16 2.88
C ALA A 139 23.44 -15.03 3.40
N GLU A 140 23.67 -14.20 4.41
CA GLU A 140 24.97 -13.98 5.03
C GLU A 140 25.25 -14.86 6.26
N GLY A 141 24.36 -15.80 6.59
CA GLY A 141 24.55 -16.75 7.69
C GLY A 141 24.27 -16.18 9.09
N TYR A 142 23.62 -15.02 9.20
CA TYR A 142 23.23 -14.40 10.47
C TYR A 142 21.91 -14.98 11.00
N ASP A 143 21.81 -16.30 11.14
CA ASP A 143 20.56 -17.02 11.44
C ASP A 143 19.88 -16.55 12.72
N LYS A 144 20.65 -16.30 13.78
CA LYS A 144 20.13 -15.82 15.06
C LYS A 144 19.47 -14.44 14.92
N VAL A 145 20.13 -13.51 14.22
CA VAL A 145 19.63 -12.16 13.98
C VAL A 145 18.38 -12.21 13.09
N ALA A 146 18.40 -13.04 12.05
CA ALA A 146 17.25 -13.26 11.19
C ALA A 146 16.04 -13.81 11.98
N ALA A 147 16.24 -14.80 12.85
CA ALA A 147 15.17 -15.35 13.68
C ALA A 147 14.56 -14.32 14.64
N GLU A 148 15.37 -13.43 15.20
CA GLU A 148 14.89 -12.32 16.03
C GLU A 148 14.04 -11.33 15.23
N LEU A 149 14.50 -10.93 14.04
CA LEU A 149 13.74 -10.05 13.16
C LEU A 149 12.41 -10.68 12.72
N LYS A 150 12.42 -11.97 12.39
CA LYS A 150 11.20 -12.72 12.04
C LYS A 150 10.17 -12.67 13.18
N ARG A 151 10.59 -12.91 14.43
CA ARG A 151 9.71 -12.83 15.60
C ARG A 151 9.14 -11.42 15.81
N ALA A 152 9.95 -10.38 15.65
CA ALA A 152 9.47 -9.00 15.75
C ALA A 152 8.42 -8.68 14.68
N ARG A 153 8.65 -9.15 13.44
CA ARG A 153 7.71 -9.03 12.33
C ARG A 153 6.41 -9.80 12.58
N GLU A 154 6.48 -11.02 13.12
CA GLU A 154 5.31 -11.81 13.50
C GLU A 154 4.50 -11.13 14.61
N ALA A 155 5.16 -10.59 15.63
CA ALA A 155 4.48 -9.83 16.69
C ALA A 155 3.78 -8.58 16.15
N PHE A 156 4.46 -7.81 15.28
CA PHE A 156 3.84 -6.69 14.56
C PHE A 156 2.60 -7.15 13.79
N TRP A 157 2.72 -8.23 13.03
CA TRP A 157 1.64 -8.79 12.23
C TRP A 157 0.43 -9.21 13.08
N ASP A 158 0.67 -9.91 14.18
CA ASP A 158 -0.38 -10.37 15.09
C ASP A 158 -1.11 -9.20 15.76
N HIS A 159 -0.38 -8.14 16.12
CA HIS A 159 -1.00 -6.91 16.63
C HIS A 159 -1.90 -6.26 15.59
N ILE A 160 -1.43 -6.07 14.35
CA ILE A 160 -2.25 -5.46 13.30
C ILE A 160 -3.44 -6.36 12.95
N LYS A 161 -3.24 -7.67 12.78
CA LYS A 161 -4.30 -8.61 12.39
C LYS A 161 -5.36 -8.78 13.49
N GLY A 162 -4.93 -8.88 14.75
CA GLY A 162 -5.82 -9.16 15.88
C GLY A 162 -6.59 -7.92 16.37
N GLN A 163 -6.02 -6.73 16.21
CA GLN A 163 -6.59 -5.51 16.80
C GLN A 163 -7.16 -4.53 15.77
N SER A 164 -6.70 -4.59 14.52
CA SER A 164 -7.27 -3.72 13.48
C SER A 164 -8.63 -4.24 13.03
N ASN A 165 -9.52 -3.31 12.68
CA ASN A 165 -10.76 -3.61 11.99
C ASN A 165 -10.60 -3.58 10.46
N GLY A 166 -9.38 -3.70 9.92
CA GLY A 166 -9.09 -3.48 8.50
C GLY A 166 -9.96 -4.31 7.57
N LYS A 167 -10.27 -5.57 7.92
CA LYS A 167 -11.07 -6.46 7.07
C LYS A 167 -12.51 -5.98 6.97
N ALA A 168 -13.07 -5.60 8.11
CA ALA A 168 -14.39 -5.01 8.19
C ALA A 168 -14.43 -3.69 7.43
N TYR A 169 -13.39 -2.86 7.58
CA TYR A 169 -13.27 -1.59 6.88
C TYR A 169 -13.23 -1.74 5.36
N ARG A 170 -12.35 -2.60 4.83
CA ARG A 170 -12.30 -2.92 3.40
C ARG A 170 -13.67 -3.37 2.88
N ASN A 171 -14.28 -4.34 3.56
CA ASN A 171 -15.55 -4.91 3.12
C ASN A 171 -16.68 -3.86 3.13
N ALA A 172 -16.72 -2.98 4.14
CA ALA A 172 -17.68 -1.89 4.23
C ALA A 172 -17.46 -0.86 3.10
N ARG A 173 -16.21 -0.52 2.80
CA ARG A 173 -15.84 0.34 1.67
C ARG A 173 -16.26 -0.26 0.33
N ASP A 174 -15.97 -1.54 0.09
CA ASP A 174 -16.35 -2.22 -1.15
C ASP A 174 -17.88 -2.29 -1.31
N ALA A 175 -18.61 -2.54 -0.21
CA ALA A 175 -20.06 -2.48 -0.19
C ALA A 175 -20.59 -1.07 -0.51
N ALA A 176 -19.98 -0.02 0.06
CA ALA A 176 -20.33 1.37 -0.23
C ALA A 176 -20.08 1.71 -1.71
N VAL A 177 -18.96 1.28 -2.30
CA VAL A 177 -18.69 1.45 -3.75
C VAL A 177 -19.77 0.79 -4.61
N VAL A 178 -20.18 -0.44 -4.28
CA VAL A 178 -21.24 -1.15 -5.00
C VAL A 178 -22.59 -0.43 -4.85
N ALA A 179 -22.93 0.02 -3.65
CA ALA A 179 -24.16 0.73 -3.39
C ALA A 179 -24.22 2.09 -4.12
N LEU A 180 -23.12 2.84 -4.14
CA LEU A 180 -23.01 4.11 -4.85
C LEU A 180 -23.25 3.96 -6.36
N LYS A 181 -22.71 2.90 -6.97
CA LYS A 181 -22.97 2.57 -8.39
C LYS A 181 -24.44 2.25 -8.65
N LYS A 182 -25.14 1.63 -7.70
CA LYS A 182 -26.58 1.36 -7.81
C LYS A 182 -27.40 2.66 -7.72
N TRP A 183 -27.06 3.55 -6.79
CA TRP A 183 -27.74 4.84 -6.66
C TRP A 183 -27.61 5.69 -7.93
N GLU A 184 -26.41 5.74 -8.51
CA GLU A 184 -26.17 6.42 -9.79
C GLU A 184 -27.02 5.85 -10.92
N ARG A 185 -27.10 4.52 -11.05
CA ARG A 185 -27.80 3.85 -12.15
C ARG A 185 -29.32 3.83 -12.02
N TRP A 186 -29.83 3.63 -10.82
CA TRP A 186 -31.25 3.33 -10.58
C TRP A 186 -31.97 4.40 -9.78
N ASN A 187 -31.27 5.46 -9.37
CA ASN A 187 -31.81 6.53 -8.54
C ASN A 187 -32.38 6.07 -7.18
N ASP A 188 -31.88 4.93 -6.67
CA ASP A 188 -32.26 4.38 -5.36
C ASP A 188 -31.09 4.54 -4.38
N CYS A 189 -31.26 5.45 -3.41
CA CYS A 189 -30.25 5.72 -2.37
C CYS A 189 -30.37 4.82 -1.14
N VAL A 190 -31.42 3.98 -1.00
CA VAL A 190 -31.66 3.19 0.22
C VAL A 190 -30.49 2.26 0.52
N ALA A 191 -29.96 1.61 -0.52
CA ALA A 191 -28.78 0.76 -0.38
C ALA A 191 -27.51 1.57 -0.04
N TRP A 192 -27.40 2.80 -0.56
CA TRP A 192 -26.27 3.69 -0.29
C TRP A 192 -26.28 4.16 1.16
N ASP A 193 -27.40 4.65 1.68
CA ASP A 193 -27.48 5.20 3.04
C ASP A 193 -27.06 4.17 4.09
N LYS A 194 -27.53 2.93 3.93
CA LYS A 194 -27.12 1.81 4.79
C LYS A 194 -25.63 1.50 4.65
N ALA A 195 -25.11 1.42 3.43
CA ALA A 195 -23.71 1.11 3.19
C ALA A 195 -22.77 2.23 3.68
N LYS A 196 -23.18 3.49 3.54
CA LYS A 196 -22.46 4.67 4.02
C LYS A 196 -22.34 4.65 5.53
N GLN A 197 -23.42 4.38 6.26
CA GLN A 197 -23.39 4.25 7.72
C GLN A 197 -22.41 3.16 8.17
N MET A 198 -22.41 1.99 7.51
CA MET A 198 -21.47 0.92 7.81
C MET A 198 -20.01 1.30 7.50
N TYR A 199 -19.79 1.96 6.37
CA TYR A 199 -18.49 2.48 5.97
C TYR A 199 -17.95 3.51 6.97
N ASP A 200 -18.77 4.47 7.40
CA ASP A 200 -18.36 5.53 8.32
C ASP A 200 -18.04 4.97 9.71
N SER A 201 -18.86 4.04 10.20
CA SER A 201 -18.57 3.34 11.46
C SER A 201 -17.26 2.56 11.39
N ALA A 202 -16.99 1.89 10.26
CA ALA A 202 -15.75 1.15 10.08
C ALA A 202 -14.53 2.08 9.87
N LEU A 203 -14.70 3.21 9.20
CA LEU A 203 -13.65 4.22 9.02
C LEU A 203 -13.28 4.86 10.36
N ALA A 204 -14.26 5.19 11.20
CA ALA A 204 -14.02 5.74 12.54
C ALA A 204 -13.17 4.80 13.39
N LYS A 205 -13.56 3.51 13.47
CA LYS A 205 -12.78 2.47 14.17
C LYS A 205 -11.38 2.28 13.59
N TRP A 206 -11.23 2.40 12.27
CA TRP A 206 -9.92 2.32 11.63
C TRP A 206 -9.04 3.51 12.03
N ASN A 207 -9.59 4.73 12.01
CA ASN A 207 -8.89 5.95 12.42
C ASN A 207 -8.47 5.91 13.90
N GLU A 208 -9.31 5.36 14.78
CA GLU A 208 -8.94 5.11 16.19
C GLU A 208 -7.75 4.15 16.33
N PHE A 209 -7.62 3.18 15.42
CA PHE A 209 -6.52 2.22 15.43
C PHE A 209 -5.21 2.77 14.86
N ILE A 210 -5.26 3.74 13.92
CA ILE A 210 -4.07 4.27 13.23
C ILE A 210 -2.92 4.63 14.20
N PRO A 211 -3.12 5.42 15.27
CA PRO A 211 -2.03 5.78 16.18
C PRO A 211 -1.35 4.56 16.82
N LYS A 212 -2.14 3.55 17.19
CA LYS A 212 -1.64 2.32 17.80
C LYS A 212 -0.87 1.47 16.80
N GLY A 213 -1.40 1.34 15.59
CA GLY A 213 -0.70 0.65 14.50
C GLY A 213 0.61 1.34 14.10
N ASP A 214 0.66 2.67 14.13
CA ASP A 214 1.89 3.44 13.91
C ASP A 214 2.92 3.24 15.04
N GLN A 215 2.49 3.07 16.30
CA GLN A 215 3.40 2.68 17.38
C GLN A 215 4.02 1.30 17.12
N TYR A 216 3.22 0.32 16.71
CA TYR A 216 3.72 -1.01 16.35
C TYR A 216 4.67 -0.96 15.14
N ALA A 217 4.33 -0.16 14.13
CA ALA A 217 5.19 0.04 12.96
C ALA A 217 6.54 0.66 13.35
N LYS A 218 6.53 1.67 14.23
CA LYS A 218 7.74 2.30 14.75
C LYS A 218 8.64 1.30 15.48
N GLN A 219 8.08 0.43 16.33
CA GLN A 219 8.85 -0.61 17.03
C GLN A 219 9.52 -1.60 16.06
N LEU A 220 8.81 -2.01 15.01
CA LEU A 220 9.37 -2.88 13.97
C LEU A 220 10.47 -2.16 13.19
N GLU A 221 10.26 -0.89 12.82
CA GLU A 221 11.27 -0.08 12.12
C GLU A 221 12.54 0.12 12.96
N GLU A 222 12.41 0.46 14.23
CA GLU A 222 13.53 0.57 15.18
C GLU A 222 14.29 -0.75 15.30
N THR A 223 13.56 -1.88 15.34
CA THR A 223 14.16 -3.22 15.36
C THR A 223 14.97 -3.48 14.09
N ILE A 224 14.39 -3.25 12.90
CA ILE A 224 15.08 -3.39 11.61
C ILE A 224 16.36 -2.56 11.60
N THR A 225 16.25 -1.27 11.91
CA THR A 225 17.39 -0.34 11.92
C THR A 225 18.46 -0.76 12.92
N SER A 226 18.07 -1.17 14.13
CA SER A 226 19.02 -1.64 15.14
C SER A 226 19.77 -2.90 14.68
N ARG A 227 19.11 -3.85 14.00
CA ARG A 227 19.78 -5.06 13.50
C ARG A 227 20.75 -4.76 12.36
N ILE A 228 20.36 -3.91 11.42
CA ILE A 228 21.25 -3.45 10.35
C ILE A 228 22.49 -2.76 10.95
N LYS A 229 22.29 -1.84 11.90
CA LYS A 229 23.39 -1.12 12.57
C LYS A 229 24.31 -2.03 13.38
N SER A 230 23.79 -3.10 14.01
CA SER A 230 24.65 -4.04 14.75
C SER A 230 25.60 -4.84 13.86
N LEU A 231 25.35 -4.86 12.54
CA LEU A 231 26.15 -5.59 11.56
C LEU A 231 27.05 -4.66 10.71
N ALA A 232 26.72 -3.37 10.61
CA ALA A 232 27.56 -2.38 9.93
C ALA A 232 29.01 -2.28 10.47
N PRO A 233 29.28 -2.41 11.79
CA PRO A 233 30.64 -2.51 12.32
C PRO A 233 31.42 -3.72 11.80
N ILE A 234 30.72 -4.76 11.31
CA ILE A 234 31.33 -5.99 10.79
C ILE A 234 31.56 -5.86 9.27
N SER A 235 30.70 -5.14 8.53
CA SER A 235 30.92 -4.91 7.10
C SER A 235 32.09 -3.96 6.80
N GLU A 236 32.37 -2.97 7.65
CA GLU A 236 33.60 -2.16 7.53
C GLU A 236 34.88 -2.97 7.80
N LEU A 237 34.80 -4.04 8.61
CA LEU A 237 35.88 -5.01 8.79
C LEU A 237 36.06 -5.98 7.60
N LEU A 238 35.00 -6.19 6.79
CA LEU A 238 35.03 -7.10 5.63
C LEU A 238 35.29 -6.39 4.29
N CYS A 239 35.05 -5.08 4.18
CA CYS A 239 35.47 -4.28 3.02
C CYS A 239 37.01 -4.15 2.90
N GLY A 240 37.77 -4.53 3.93
CA GLY A 240 39.24 -4.58 3.89
C GLY A 240 39.84 -5.83 3.24
N HIS A 241 39.06 -6.80 2.75
CA HIS A 241 39.58 -8.08 2.23
C HIS A 241 39.22 -8.42 0.77
N ILE A 242 38.73 -7.44 0.00
CA ILE A 242 38.67 -7.55 -1.47
C ILE A 242 39.60 -6.48 -2.05
N GLY A 243 40.87 -6.83 -2.26
CA GLY A 243 41.77 -5.98 -3.05
C GLY A 243 43.23 -5.89 -2.63
N LYS A 244 43.88 -6.96 -2.16
CA LYS A 244 45.33 -7.15 -2.35
C LYS A 244 45.62 -8.62 -2.64
N SER A 245 45.39 -9.03 -3.89
CA SER A 245 46.06 -10.22 -4.41
C SER A 245 47.43 -9.81 -4.91
N ILE A 246 48.44 -10.43 -4.33
CA ILE A 246 49.80 -10.51 -4.83
C ILE A 246 49.75 -11.26 -6.18
N CYS A 247 50.20 -10.59 -7.24
CA CYS A 247 51.10 -11.04 -8.31
C CYS A 247 51.14 -9.94 -9.38
#